data_AF-A0A0M3KEI2-F1
#
_entry.id   AF-A0A0M3KEI2-F1
#
_cell.length_a   1.000
_cell.length_b   1.000
_cell.length_c   1.000
_cell.angle_alpha   90.00
_cell.angle_beta   90.00
_cell.angle_gamma   90.00
#
_symmetry.space_group_name_H-M   'P 1'
#
loop_
_entity.id
_entity.type
_entity.pdbx_description
1 polymer ?
#
loop_
_entity_poly.entity_id
_entity_poly.type
_entity_poly.pdbx_seq_one_letter_code
_entity_poly.pdbx_strand_id
1 'polypeptide(L)'
;MVDQLRRNESDTNLLRVFSGHDVTLRPLLFALGIAHREPPPYTSRLIFEIYEKKYSNMKQPVTQSADGKSKFFVRFIYNGVDQTRRVSFCYKKFSLAKSRKYCDGRLLKEFVNDGLFKIARASSLNQLCDD
;
A
#
# COMPACT_ATOMS: atom_id res chain seq x y z
N MET A 1 1.84 -10.73 -3.79
CA MET A 1 0.65 -10.02 -3.23
C MET A 1 0.22 -8.83 -4.08
N VAL A 2 1.14 -7.93 -4.49
CA VAL A 2 0.80 -6.74 -5.30
C VAL A 2 0.37 -7.09 -6.73
N ASP A 3 1.00 -8.09 -7.37
CA ASP A 3 0.61 -8.49 -8.74
C ASP A 3 -0.76 -9.19 -8.80
N GLN A 4 -1.29 -9.66 -7.66
CA GLN A 4 -2.68 -10.13 -7.56
C GLN A 4 -3.71 -9.00 -7.52
N LEU A 5 -3.27 -7.74 -7.43
CA LEU A 5 -4.14 -6.56 -7.49
C LEU A 5 -4.41 -6.09 -8.93
N ARG A 6 -3.77 -6.71 -9.92
CA ARG A 6 -3.84 -6.30 -11.33
C ARG A 6 -4.43 -7.41 -12.20
N ARG A 7 -5.75 -7.67 -12.06
CA ARG A 7 -6.49 -8.60 -12.92
C ARG A 7 -7.82 -8.01 -13.41
N ASN A 8 -8.22 -8.50 -14.59
CA ASN A 8 -9.31 -8.07 -15.48
C ASN A 8 -10.67 -7.80 -14.82
N GLU A 9 -11.21 -6.62 -15.11
CA GLU A 9 -12.60 -6.18 -15.43
C GLU A 9 -13.88 -6.93 -14.97
N SER A 10 -13.90 -7.99 -14.14
CA SER A 10 -15.19 -8.67 -13.85
C SER A 10 -15.43 -9.26 -12.46
N ASP A 11 -14.71 -8.88 -11.40
CA ASP A 11 -15.11 -9.18 -10.01
C ASP A 11 -14.96 -7.96 -9.11
N THR A 12 -15.93 -7.05 -9.23
CA THR A 12 -15.99 -5.79 -8.49
C THR A 12 -16.45 -6.02 -7.06
N ASN A 13 -15.49 -5.96 -6.12
CA ASN A 13 -15.57 -5.78 -4.65
C ASN A 13 -14.94 -6.92 -3.86
N LEU A 14 -13.62 -7.05 -3.99
CA LEU A 14 -12.85 -8.04 -3.26
C LEU A 14 -12.47 -7.51 -1.86
N LEU A 15 -13.20 -7.95 -0.83
CA LEU A 15 -12.78 -7.79 0.56
C LEU A 15 -11.92 -8.98 0.97
N ARG A 16 -10.68 -8.71 1.40
CA ARG A 16 -9.80 -9.71 2.03
C ARG A 16 -9.60 -9.33 3.49
N VAL A 17 -9.95 -10.24 4.38
CA VAL A 17 -9.77 -10.06 5.83
C VAL A 17 -8.72 -11.06 6.30
N PHE A 18 -7.71 -10.55 6.99
CA PHE A 18 -6.68 -11.35 7.64
C PHE A 18 -6.80 -11.12 9.15
N SER A 19 -6.77 -12.21 9.93
CA SER A 19 -6.68 -12.15 11.38
C SER A 19 -5.23 -12.41 11.78
N GLY A 20 -4.77 -11.71 12.83
CA GLY A 20 -3.42 -11.82 13.36
C GLY A 20 -3.36 -11.28 14.78
N HIS A 21 -2.18 -11.34 15.38
CA HIS A 21 -1.94 -10.87 16.74
C HIS A 21 -1.32 -9.47 16.75
N ASP A 22 -1.24 -8.86 17.93
CA ASP A 22 -0.46 -7.65 18.18
C ASP A 22 1.00 -7.79 17.69
N VAL A 23 1.62 -8.94 17.92
CA VAL A 23 2.96 -9.29 17.42
C VAL A 23 3.05 -9.36 15.89
N THR A 24 1.94 -9.54 15.18
CA THR A 24 1.86 -9.45 13.71
C THR A 24 1.67 -8.00 13.26
N LEU A 25 0.81 -7.26 13.95
CA LEU A 25 0.44 -5.90 13.58
C LEU A 25 1.58 -4.90 13.86
N ARG A 26 2.29 -5.07 14.98
CA ARG A 26 3.44 -4.26 15.38
C ARG A 26 4.47 -4.08 14.27
N PRO A 27 5.13 -5.12 13.75
CA PRO A 27 6.15 -4.95 12.71
C PRO A 27 5.60 -4.32 11.43
N LEU A 28 4.33 -4.54 11.09
CA LEU A 28 3.68 -3.87 9.95
C LEU A 28 3.56 -2.35 10.18
N LEU A 29 3.14 -1.91 11.36
CA LEU A 29 3.04 -0.49 11.69
C LEU A 29 4.42 0.19 11.70
N PHE A 30 5.45 -0.50 12.20
CA PHE A 30 6.83 -0.03 12.14
C PHE A 30 7.33 0.11 10.70
N ALA A 31 7.14 -0.91 9.84
CA ALA A 31 7.57 -0.86 8.44
C ALA A 31 6.89 0.29 7.67
N LEU A 32 5.61 0.55 7.96
CA LEU A 32 4.87 1.66 7.36
C LEU A 32 5.21 3.03 7.97
N GLY A 33 5.92 3.09 9.09
CA GLY A 33 6.22 4.33 9.81
C GLY A 33 4.99 4.98 10.46
N ILE A 34 3.97 4.18 10.78
CA ILE A 34 2.73 4.66 11.41
C ILE A 34 2.95 4.73 12.92
N ALA A 35 2.77 5.91 13.52
CA ALA A 35 2.81 6.06 14.97
C ALA A 35 1.66 5.29 15.65
N HIS A 36 1.99 4.51 16.67
CA HIS A 36 1.05 3.64 17.38
C HIS A 36 1.43 3.52 18.86
N ARG A 37 0.48 3.03 19.68
CA ARG A 37 0.71 2.64 21.07
C ARG A 37 1.07 1.16 21.12
N GLU A 38 1.89 0.80 22.10
CA GLU A 38 2.35 -0.57 22.34
C GLU A 38 1.90 -1.05 23.74
N PRO A 39 1.19 -2.20 23.84
CA PRO A 39 0.66 -2.99 22.72
C PRO A 39 -0.47 -2.25 21.97
N PRO A 40 -0.76 -2.60 20.70
CA PRO A 40 -1.97 -2.15 20.02
C PRO A 40 -3.23 -2.48 20.84
N PRO A 41 -4.20 -1.56 20.96
CA PRO A 41 -5.46 -1.84 21.66
C PRO A 41 -6.22 -3.02 21.05
N TYR A 42 -7.11 -3.64 21.82
CA TYR A 42 -8.03 -4.64 21.29
C TYR A 42 -8.80 -4.13 20.08
N THR A 43 -9.06 -5.02 19.13
CA THR A 43 -9.71 -4.71 17.84
C THR A 43 -8.93 -3.73 16.95
N SER A 44 -7.63 -3.57 17.21
CA SER A 44 -6.77 -2.80 16.32
C SER A 44 -6.76 -3.40 14.92
N ARG A 45 -6.90 -2.53 13.92
CA ARG A 45 -7.02 -2.92 12.52
C ARG A 45 -6.27 -1.96 11.62
N LEU A 46 -5.59 -2.55 10.63
CA LEU A 46 -4.95 -1.85 9.53
C LEU A 46 -5.68 -2.21 8.24
N ILE A 47 -6.24 -1.21 7.57
CA ILE A 47 -7.02 -1.37 6.35
C ILE A 47 -6.24 -0.74 5.19
N PHE A 48 -6.12 -1.50 4.10
CA PHE A 48 -5.59 -1.04 2.81
C PHE A 48 -6.77 -0.93 1.85
N GLU A 49 -7.11 0.30 1.45
CA GLU A 49 -8.12 0.52 0.41
C GLU A 49 -7.43 0.82 -0.90
N ILE A 50 -7.87 0.17 -1.96
CA ILE A 50 -7.26 0.24 -3.28
C ILE A 50 -8.27 0.83 -4.24
N TYR A 51 -7.86 1.87 -4.95
CA TYR A 51 -8.70 2.61 -5.89
C TYR A 51 -8.07 2.59 -7.27
N GLU A 52 -8.87 2.40 -8.30
CA GLU A 52 -8.44 2.54 -9.68
C GLU A 52 -9.04 3.81 -10.28
N LYS A 53 -8.20 4.63 -10.94
CA LYS A 53 -8.72 5.79 -11.67
C LYS A 53 -9.28 5.34 -13.01
N LYS A 54 -10.62 5.28 -13.11
CA LYS A 54 -11.32 5.12 -14.39
C LYS A 54 -11.14 6.39 -15.22
N TYR A 55 -10.62 6.27 -16.43
CA TYR A 55 -10.58 7.35 -17.41
C TYR A 55 -11.84 7.29 -18.28
N SER A 56 -13.00 7.60 -17.72
CA SER A 56 -14.21 7.80 -18.51
C SER A 56 -14.12 9.17 -19.20
N ASN A 57 -14.24 9.22 -20.53
CA ASN A 57 -14.30 10.43 -21.39
C ASN A 57 -13.04 10.80 -22.19
N MET A 58 -12.23 9.85 -22.64
CA MET A 58 -11.42 10.07 -23.86
C MET A 58 -11.94 9.18 -24.99
N LYS A 59 -12.38 9.81 -26.08
CA LYS A 59 -12.72 9.19 -27.39
C LYS A 59 -11.46 8.66 -28.11
N GLN A 60 -10.52 8.10 -27.37
CA GLN A 60 -9.44 7.31 -27.93
C GLN A 60 -9.62 5.90 -27.39
N PRO A 61 -9.47 4.85 -28.23
CA PRO A 61 -9.28 3.52 -27.70
C PRO A 61 -8.16 3.61 -26.66
N VAL A 62 -8.23 2.80 -25.60
CA VAL A 62 -7.17 2.68 -24.58
C VAL A 62 -5.94 2.02 -25.23
N THR A 63 -5.46 2.54 -26.36
CA THR A 63 -4.06 2.48 -26.72
C THR A 63 -3.35 3.38 -25.73
N GLN A 64 -2.95 2.74 -24.63
CA GLN A 64 -1.66 3.00 -24.04
C GLN A 64 -1.39 4.52 -23.84
N SER A 65 -1.54 4.99 -22.59
CA SER A 65 -0.48 5.88 -22.06
C SER A 65 0.85 5.30 -22.55
N ALA A 66 1.90 6.05 -22.84
CA ALA A 66 3.14 5.49 -23.41
C ALA A 66 3.80 4.31 -22.62
N ASP A 67 3.20 3.85 -21.51
CA ASP A 67 3.49 2.65 -20.72
C ASP A 67 2.26 1.70 -20.44
N GLY A 68 1.04 1.95 -20.93
CA GLY A 68 -0.08 1.00 -20.89
C GLY A 68 -0.64 0.55 -19.51
N LYS A 69 -0.35 1.27 -18.41
CA LYS A 69 -0.73 0.84 -17.04
C LYS A 69 -1.90 1.65 -16.47
N SER A 70 -2.94 0.98 -15.99
CA SER A 70 -3.94 1.61 -15.13
C SER A 70 -3.29 2.16 -13.86
N LYS A 71 -3.67 3.37 -13.46
CA LYS A 71 -3.13 4.01 -12.25
C LYS A 71 -4.01 3.63 -11.07
N PHE A 72 -3.49 2.73 -10.22
CA PHE A 72 -4.10 2.42 -8.93
C PHE A 72 -3.48 3.29 -7.82
N PHE A 73 -4.29 3.54 -6.80
CA PHE A 73 -3.98 4.35 -5.65
C PHE A 73 -4.33 3.58 -4.38
N VAL A 74 -3.63 3.88 -3.29
CA VAL A 74 -3.82 3.18 -2.02
C VAL A 74 -4.04 4.18 -0.88
N ARG A 75 -4.98 3.87 0.01
CA ARG A 75 -5.21 4.56 1.29
C ARG A 75 -4.92 3.59 2.43
N PHE A 76 -4.26 4.09 3.49
CA PHE A 76 -3.90 3.31 4.67
C PHE A 76 -4.67 3.86 5.87
N ILE A 77 -5.48 3.03 6.52
CA ILE A 77 -6.29 3.43 7.67
C ILE A 77 -5.91 2.57 8.86
N TYR A 78 -5.51 3.22 9.96
CA TYR A 78 -5.23 2.54 11.23
C TYR A 78 -6.23 2.98 12.28
N ASN A 79 -6.98 2.04 12.85
CA ASN A 79 -8.01 2.28 13.87
C ASN A 79 -9.01 3.40 13.50
N GLY A 80 -9.39 3.45 12.22
CA GLY A 80 -10.34 4.44 11.69
C GLY A 80 -9.73 5.79 11.30
N VAL A 81 -8.43 6.00 11.53
CA VAL A 81 -7.72 7.24 11.16
C VAL A 81 -6.92 7.03 9.87
N ASP A 82 -7.08 7.93 8.91
CA ASP A 82 -6.29 7.93 7.66
C ASP A 82 -4.82 8.28 7.95
N GLN A 83 -3.94 7.33 7.70
CA GLN A 83 -2.50 7.43 7.90
C GLN A 83 -1.73 7.60 6.59
N THR A 84 -2.41 7.69 5.44
CA THR A 84 -1.80 7.66 4.10
C THR A 84 -0.70 8.70 3.92
N ARG A 85 -0.87 9.88 4.49
CA ARG A 85 0.13 10.95 4.45
C ARG A 85 1.34 10.69 5.34
N ARG A 86 1.21 9.84 6.36
CA ARG A 86 2.28 9.53 7.33
C ARG A 86 3.07 8.28 6.94
N VAL A 87 2.56 7.47 6.01
CA VAL A 87 3.27 6.28 5.54
C VAL A 87 4.63 6.66 4.96
N SER A 88 5.68 5.96 5.41
CA SER A 88 7.10 6.26 5.21
C SER A 88 7.47 6.52 3.75
N PHE A 89 7.00 5.68 2.83
CA PHE A 89 7.27 5.79 1.39
C PHE A 89 6.31 6.73 0.64
N CYS A 90 5.20 7.14 1.25
CA CYS A 90 4.21 8.04 0.63
C CYS A 90 4.42 9.52 1.00
N TYR A 91 4.78 9.82 2.26
CA TYR A 91 4.85 11.18 2.81
C TYR A 91 5.68 12.16 1.96
N LYS A 92 6.89 11.74 1.54
CA LYS A 92 7.83 12.58 0.78
C LYS A 92 7.26 13.05 -0.56
N LYS A 93 6.36 12.27 -1.17
CA LYS A 93 5.73 12.59 -2.47
C LYS A 93 4.45 13.42 -2.32
N PHE A 94 3.84 13.44 -1.12
CA PHE A 94 2.71 14.34 -0.82
C PHE A 94 3.12 15.79 -0.57
N SER A 95 4.31 16.01 -0.01
CA SER A 95 4.85 17.37 0.22
C SER A 95 4.88 18.22 -1.06
N LEU A 96 5.09 17.57 -2.22
CA LEU A 96 5.14 18.20 -3.55
C LEU A 96 3.74 18.43 -4.17
N ALA A 97 2.69 17.77 -3.68
CA ALA A 97 1.35 17.85 -4.26
C ALA A 97 0.31 18.03 -3.13
N LYS A 98 0.13 19.29 -2.69
CA LYS A 98 -0.74 19.69 -1.56
C LYS A 98 -2.15 19.07 -1.58
N SER A 99 -2.67 18.71 -2.76
CA SER A 99 -4.04 18.22 -2.97
C SER A 99 -4.20 16.69 -3.06
N ARG A 100 -3.14 15.89 -3.08
CA ARG A 100 -3.33 14.43 -3.18
C ARG A 100 -3.84 13.86 -1.86
N LYS A 101 -4.92 13.06 -1.95
CA LYS A 101 -5.52 12.30 -0.84
C LYS A 101 -5.04 10.83 -0.78
N TYR A 102 -4.57 10.29 -1.90
CA TYR A 102 -4.22 8.87 -2.05
C TYR A 102 -2.76 8.69 -2.43
N CYS A 103 -2.14 7.60 -1.97
CA CYS A 103 -0.77 7.26 -2.34
C CYS A 103 -0.75 6.55 -3.70
N ASP A 104 0.25 6.85 -4.52
CA ASP A 104 0.43 6.18 -5.82
C ASP A 104 0.82 4.72 -5.59
N GLY A 105 0.07 3.80 -6.18
CA GLY A 105 0.26 2.36 -6.00
C GLY A 105 1.64 1.85 -6.40
N ARG A 106 2.34 2.56 -7.29
CA ARG A 106 3.73 2.24 -7.67
C ARG A 106 4.68 2.33 -6.49
N LEU A 107 4.49 3.30 -5.60
CA LEU A 107 5.33 3.47 -4.42
C LEU A 107 5.16 2.31 -3.44
N LEU A 108 3.94 1.78 -3.30
CA LEU A 108 3.70 0.56 -2.51
C LEU A 108 4.41 -0.64 -3.14
N LYS A 109 4.34 -0.79 -4.47
CA LYS A 109 5.03 -1.88 -5.17
C LYS A 109 6.55 -1.82 -4.98
N GLU A 110 7.15 -0.64 -5.17
CA GLU A 110 8.58 -0.40 -4.94
C GLU A 110 8.97 -0.67 -3.48
N PHE A 111 8.14 -0.24 -2.53
CA PHE A 111 8.40 -0.48 -1.11
C PHE A 111 8.36 -1.96 -0.75
N VAL A 112 7.35 -2.70 -1.20
CA VAL A 112 7.21 -4.14 -0.90
C VAL A 112 8.33 -4.96 -1.54
N ASN A 113 8.73 -4.62 -2.77
CA ASN A 113 9.75 -5.38 -3.50
C ASN A 113 11.17 -5.08 -3.02
N ASP A 114 11.49 -3.81 -2.75
CA ASP A 114 12.87 -3.41 -2.47
C ASP A 114 13.00 -2.68 -1.11
N GLY A 115 12.05 -1.80 -0.79
CA GLY A 115 12.14 -0.92 0.37
C GLY A 115 12.16 -1.67 1.71
N LEU A 116 11.33 -2.70 1.85
CA LEU A 116 11.25 -3.53 3.06
C LEU A 116 12.59 -4.22 3.36
N PHE A 117 13.18 -4.85 2.36
CA PHE A 117 14.45 -5.58 2.51
C PHE A 117 15.62 -4.63 2.76
N LYS A 118 15.61 -3.42 2.16
CA LYS A 118 16.59 -2.37 2.48
C LYS A 118 16.56 -1.95 3.95
N ILE A 119 15.38 -1.81 4.56
CA ILE A 119 15.25 -1.50 5.99
C ILE A 119 15.83 -2.64 6.83
N ALA A 120 15.58 -3.88 6.43
CA ALA A 120 16.06 -5.08 7.11
C ALA A 120 17.52 -5.45 6.77
N ARG A 121 18.22 -4.64 5.95
CA ARG A 121 19.58 -4.93 5.44
C ARG A 121 19.72 -6.31 4.78
N ALA A 122 18.66 -6.75 4.12
CA ALA A 122 18.63 -8.02 3.40
C ALA A 122 18.22 -7.80 1.94
N SER A 123 18.23 -8.88 1.16
CA SER A 123 17.78 -8.93 -0.23
C SER A 123 16.57 -9.83 -0.44
N SER A 124 16.28 -10.73 0.52
CA SER A 124 15.17 -11.67 0.46
C SER A 124 14.78 -12.13 1.86
N LEU A 125 13.65 -12.83 1.98
CA LEU A 125 13.22 -13.43 3.24
C LEU A 125 14.15 -14.59 3.64
N ASN A 126 14.61 -15.40 2.69
CA ASN A 126 15.52 -16.52 2.99
C ASN A 126 16.80 -16.01 3.66
N GLN A 127 17.40 -14.95 3.12
CA GLN A 127 18.57 -14.33 3.73
C GLN A 127 18.31 -13.85 5.17
N LEU A 128 17.10 -13.39 5.50
CA LEU A 128 16.76 -12.97 6.86
C LEU A 128 16.56 -14.14 7.84
N CYS A 129 16.30 -15.34 7.32
CA CYS A 129 15.95 -16.52 8.11
C CYS A 129 17.08 -17.57 8.15
N ASP A 130 18.09 -17.42 7.30
CA ASP A 130 19.27 -18.30 7.22
C ASP A 130 20.44 -17.83 8.13
N ASP A 131 20.25 -16.73 8.86
CA ASP A 131 21.14 -16.23 9.94
C ASP A 131 20.68 -16.74 11.32
#